data_AF-A0A7K6V1A0-F1
#
_entry.id   AF-A0A7K6V1A0-F1
#
_cell.length_a   1.000
_cell.length_b   1.000
_cell.length_c   1.000
_cell.angle_alpha   90.00
_cell.angle_beta   90.00
_cell.angle_gamma   90.00
#
_symmetry.space_group_name_H-M   'P 1'
#
loop_
_entity.id
_entity.type
_entity.pdbx_description
1 polymer ?
#
loop_
_entity_poly.entity_id
_entity_poly.type
_entity_poly.pdbx_seq_one_letter_code
_entity_poly.pdbx_strand_id
1 'polypeptide(L)'
;FLQSSYFGEISIGEPPQKFLVLFDTGSSNLWVPSTDCKSPACFNHAKFRASDSATFSPNGQSYTVSYGSGSVTVVLGNDTLRIQSITVTNQEFGLSQDEPTQPFYFADFDGILGMAYPSLAAGGMATALEGMLEQNQLAEPIFSFYFSR
;
A
#
# COMPACT_ATOMS: atom_id res chain seq x y z
N PHE A 1 -3.82 24.35 -12.41
CA PHE A 1 -2.80 23.44 -11.84
C PHE A 1 -3.35 22.03 -12.00
N LEU A 2 -2.70 21.19 -12.81
CA LEU A 2 -3.17 19.83 -13.07
C LEU A 2 -3.05 19.02 -11.78
N GLN A 3 -4.17 18.52 -11.25
CA GLN A 3 -4.14 17.43 -10.27
C GLN A 3 -3.62 16.20 -11.00
N SER A 4 -2.35 15.84 -10.79
CA SER A 4 -1.70 14.75 -11.54
C SER A 4 -2.00 13.37 -10.98
N SER A 5 -2.62 13.27 -9.80
CA SER A 5 -2.85 12.00 -9.11
C SER A 5 -4.08 12.08 -8.19
N TYR A 6 -4.82 10.98 -8.09
CA TYR A 6 -5.94 10.81 -7.17
C TYR A 6 -5.55 9.77 -6.12
N PHE A 7 -5.56 10.16 -4.85
CA PHE A 7 -5.20 9.31 -3.72
C PHE A 7 -6.27 9.42 -2.63
N GLY A 8 -6.28 8.47 -1.70
CA GLY A 8 -7.20 8.48 -0.58
C GLY A 8 -6.58 7.87 0.67
N GLU A 9 -7.27 8.04 1.79
CA GLU A 9 -6.80 7.56 3.10
C GLU A 9 -7.10 6.07 3.27
N ILE A 10 -6.09 5.32 3.70
CA ILE A 10 -6.23 3.99 4.31
C ILE A 10 -5.63 4.03 5.71
N SER A 11 -5.89 3.00 6.50
CA SER A 11 -5.12 2.77 7.71
C SER A 11 -4.69 1.32 7.86
N ILE A 12 -3.53 1.12 8.48
CA ILE A 12 -2.92 -0.19 8.70
C ILE A 12 -2.56 -0.29 10.19
N GLY A 13 -2.90 -1.40 10.83
CA GLY A 13 -2.53 -1.70 12.21
C GLY A 13 -3.60 -1.48 13.27
N GLU A 14 -3.25 -1.84 14.50
CA GLU A 14 -4.06 -1.64 15.70
C GLU A 14 -3.18 -1.15 16.87
N PRO A 15 -3.24 0.13 17.29
CA PRO A 15 -4.10 1.19 16.77
C PRO A 15 -3.81 1.56 15.29
N PRO A 16 -4.82 2.06 14.55
CA PRO A 16 -4.67 2.37 13.13
C PRO A 16 -3.65 3.49 12.84
N GLN A 17 -2.71 3.21 11.93
CA GLN A 17 -1.76 4.19 11.37
C GLN A 17 -2.24 4.60 9.97
N LYS A 18 -2.38 5.90 9.72
CA LYS A 18 -3.00 6.44 8.49
C LYS A 18 -1.98 6.72 7.39
N PHE A 19 -2.38 6.46 6.15
CA PHE A 19 -1.58 6.71 4.95
C PHE A 19 -2.46 7.23 3.83
N LEU A 20 -1.94 8.15 3.03
CA LEU A 20 -2.49 8.50 1.72
C LEU A 20 -1.91 7.56 0.68
N VAL A 21 -2.76 6.86 -0.07
CA VAL A 21 -2.31 5.92 -1.10
C VAL A 21 -2.91 6.25 -2.46
N LEU A 22 -2.08 6.09 -3.50
CA LEU A 22 -2.54 6.05 -4.87
C LEU A 22 -3.23 4.71 -5.12
N PHE A 23 -4.48 4.76 -5.58
CA PHE A 23 -5.19 3.56 -6.05
C PHE A 23 -4.80 3.27 -7.50
N ASP A 24 -4.03 2.21 -7.72
CA ASP A 24 -3.38 1.95 -9.01
C ASP A 24 -3.92 0.66 -9.66
N THR A 25 -4.66 0.81 -10.75
CA THR A 25 -5.17 -0.34 -11.54
C THR A 25 -4.10 -0.96 -12.46
N GLY A 26 -2.89 -0.40 -12.50
CA GLY A 26 -1.74 -0.91 -13.25
C GLY A 26 -0.80 -1.82 -12.46
N SER A 27 -0.96 -1.89 -11.13
CA SER A 27 -0.16 -2.76 -10.25
C SER A 27 -1.05 -3.46 -9.22
N SER A 28 -0.51 -4.45 -8.50
CA SER A 28 -1.29 -5.32 -7.60
C SER A 28 -0.83 -5.29 -6.15
N ASN A 29 0.38 -4.78 -5.89
CA ASN A 29 0.94 -4.79 -4.54
C ASN A 29 0.43 -3.58 -3.74
N LEU A 30 0.11 -3.81 -2.47
CA LEU A 30 -0.03 -2.75 -1.47
C LEU A 30 1.33 -2.54 -0.78
N TRP A 31 1.80 -1.31 -0.71
CA TRP A 31 2.97 -0.96 0.09
C TRP A 31 2.88 0.45 0.67
N VAL A 32 3.53 0.64 1.82
CA VAL A 32 3.66 1.94 2.50
C VAL A 32 5.08 2.11 3.06
N PRO A 33 5.52 3.35 3.32
CA PRO A 33 6.86 3.60 3.84
C PRO A 33 7.09 2.98 5.22
N SER A 34 8.24 2.34 5.45
CA SER A 34 8.64 1.87 6.79
C SER A 34 9.35 2.96 7.59
N THR A 35 9.30 2.90 8.92
CA THR A 35 10.25 3.64 9.77
C THR A 35 11.72 3.26 9.52
N ASP A 36 11.94 2.09 8.93
CA ASP A 36 13.27 1.62 8.54
C ASP A 36 13.76 2.20 7.20
N CYS A 37 12.87 2.75 6.38
CA CYS A 37 13.26 3.39 5.12
C CYS A 37 14.16 4.60 5.36
N LYS A 38 15.33 4.59 4.71
CA LYS A 38 16.34 5.67 4.82
C LYS A 38 16.51 6.49 3.54
N SER A 39 15.80 6.14 2.47
CA SER A 39 15.84 6.93 1.24
C SER A 39 15.23 8.32 1.48
N PRO A 40 15.66 9.36 0.74
CA PRO A 40 15.09 10.70 0.86
C PRO A 40 13.57 10.75 0.63
N ALA A 41 13.04 9.87 -0.22
CA ALA A 41 11.61 9.83 -0.55
C ALA A 41 10.74 9.64 0.71
N CYS A 42 11.16 8.74 1.61
CA CYS A 42 10.44 8.42 2.84
C CYS A 42 10.50 9.51 3.94
N PHE A 43 11.23 10.61 3.74
CA PHE A 43 11.45 11.60 4.82
C PHE A 43 10.23 12.48 5.08
N ASN A 44 9.47 12.79 4.03
CA ASN A 44 8.31 13.69 4.10
C ASN A 44 6.96 12.96 4.08
N HIS A 45 6.98 11.63 4.24
CA HIS A 45 5.79 10.78 4.22
C HIS A 45 5.49 10.13 5.57
N ALA A 46 4.23 9.75 5.75
CA ALA A 46 3.81 8.89 6.83
C ALA A 46 4.54 7.54 6.73
N LYS A 47 5.02 7.04 7.86
CA LYS A 47 5.78 5.79 7.95
C LYS A 47 5.10 4.84 8.92
N PHE A 48 4.95 3.60 8.47
CA PHE A 48 4.46 2.51 9.27
C PHE A 48 5.50 2.11 10.30
N ARG A 49 5.08 2.15 11.57
CA ARG A 49 5.87 1.69 12.71
C ARG A 49 5.32 0.36 13.19
N ALA A 50 6.01 -0.73 12.83
CA ALA A 50 5.62 -2.09 13.21
C ALA A 50 5.48 -2.30 14.73
N SER A 51 6.31 -1.63 15.54
CA SER A 51 6.26 -1.75 17.00
C SER A 51 4.99 -1.17 17.63
N ASP A 52 4.27 -0.31 16.92
CA ASP A 52 3.11 0.40 17.44
C ASP A 52 1.79 -0.32 17.11
N SER A 53 1.83 -1.43 16.35
CA SER A 53 0.66 -2.22 16.00
C SER A 53 0.65 -3.57 16.72
N ALA A 54 -0.40 -3.83 17.49
CA ALA A 54 -0.63 -5.08 18.19
C ALA A 54 -1.06 -6.24 17.27
N THR A 55 -1.53 -5.94 16.05
CA THR A 55 -1.95 -6.93 15.05
C THR A 55 -0.90 -7.19 13.97
N PHE A 56 0.26 -6.52 14.04
CA PHE A 56 1.33 -6.70 13.08
C PHE A 56 1.99 -8.08 13.22
N SER A 57 2.12 -8.78 12.10
CA SER A 57 2.87 -10.03 11.99
C SER A 57 3.94 -9.89 10.91
N PRO A 58 5.24 -9.99 11.25
CA PRO A 58 6.29 -9.93 10.25
C PRO A 58 6.30 -11.19 9.38
N ASN A 59 6.43 -11.02 8.06
CA ASN A 59 6.77 -12.11 7.12
C ASN A 59 8.28 -12.09 6.86
N GLY A 60 8.87 -10.91 6.70
CA GLY A 60 10.33 -10.70 6.63
C GLY A 60 10.95 -11.02 5.26
N GLN A 61 10.19 -11.62 4.34
CA GLN A 61 10.61 -11.78 2.95
C GLN A 61 10.77 -10.42 2.27
N SER A 62 11.79 -10.28 1.43
CA SER A 62 12.03 -9.04 0.67
C SER A 62 11.75 -9.24 -0.81
N TYR A 63 11.07 -8.25 -1.41
CA TYR A 63 10.81 -8.19 -2.84
C TYR A 63 11.11 -6.82 -3.40
N THR A 64 11.41 -6.79 -4.69
CA THR A 64 11.58 -5.54 -5.46
C THR A 64 10.38 -5.38 -6.38
N VAL A 65 9.66 -4.28 -6.20
CA VAL A 65 8.53 -3.88 -7.04
C VAL A 65 9.03 -2.89 -8.08
N SER A 66 8.94 -3.24 -9.36
CA SER A 66 9.47 -2.42 -10.45
C SER A 66 8.38 -1.56 -11.09
N TYR A 67 8.62 -0.26 -11.13
CA TYR A 67 7.84 0.73 -11.86
C TYR A 67 8.66 1.30 -13.02
N GLY A 68 8.00 1.93 -14.00
CA GLY A 68 8.70 2.53 -15.15
C GLY A 68 9.72 3.61 -14.77
N SER A 69 9.54 4.26 -13.61
CA SER A 69 10.42 5.30 -13.09
C SER A 69 11.52 4.80 -12.14
N GLY A 70 11.51 3.52 -11.77
CA GLY A 70 12.44 2.96 -10.79
C GLY A 70 11.83 1.79 -10.01
N SER A 71 12.55 1.27 -9.03
CA SER A 71 12.11 0.12 -8.24
C SER A 71 12.05 0.45 -6.76
N VAL A 72 11.04 -0.07 -6.07
CA VAL A 72 10.88 0.01 -4.62
C VAL A 72 11.26 -1.33 -4.02
N THR A 73 12.13 -1.35 -3.02
CA THR A 73 12.41 -2.56 -2.24
C THR A 73 11.53 -2.58 -1.01
N VAL A 74 10.78 -3.65 -0.83
CA VAL A 74 9.88 -3.85 0.31
C VAL A 74 10.27 -5.09 1.10
N VAL A 75 9.97 -5.06 2.40
CA VAL A 75 9.92 -6.24 3.27
C VAL A 75 8.46 -6.52 3.58
N LEU A 76 8.03 -7.77 3.50
CA LEU A 76 6.64 -8.15 3.71
C LEU A 76 6.27 -8.22 5.19
N GLY A 77 5.03 -7.83 5.47
CA GLY A 77 4.36 -8.05 6.73
C GLY A 77 2.85 -8.14 6.53
N ASN A 78 2.16 -8.60 7.55
CA ASN A 78 0.71 -8.70 7.57
C ASN A 78 0.17 -7.84 8.71
N ASP A 79 -0.93 -7.14 8.44
CA ASP A 79 -1.64 -6.40 9.47
C ASP A 79 -3.11 -6.17 9.09
N THR A 80 -3.87 -5.48 9.93
CA THR A 80 -5.25 -5.11 9.66
C THR A 80 -5.29 -3.86 8.77
N LEU A 81 -5.73 -4.04 7.52
CA LEU A 81 -6.02 -2.95 6.59
C LEU A 81 -7.45 -2.45 6.80
N ARG A 82 -7.64 -1.13 6.81
CA ARG A 82 -8.95 -0.49 6.81
C ARG A 82 -9.05 0.58 5.73
N ILE A 83 -10.15 0.53 5.00
CA ILE A 83 -10.53 1.53 4.00
C ILE A 83 -11.95 1.96 4.32
N GLN A 84 -12.12 3.10 5.00
CA GLN A 84 -13.40 3.53 5.54
C GLN A 84 -14.06 2.41 6.39
N SER A 85 -15.22 1.91 5.99
CA SER A 85 -15.93 0.83 6.68
C SER A 85 -15.43 -0.58 6.35
N ILE A 86 -14.58 -0.74 5.33
CA ILE A 86 -14.01 -2.03 4.94
C ILE A 86 -12.85 -2.35 5.88
N THR A 87 -12.87 -3.55 6.46
CA THR A 87 -11.77 -4.06 7.30
C THR A 87 -11.30 -5.40 6.78
N VAL A 88 -10.02 -5.48 6.40
CA VAL A 88 -9.36 -6.72 5.96
C VAL A 88 -8.30 -7.08 6.99
N THR A 89 -8.53 -8.16 7.71
CA THR A 89 -7.57 -8.68 8.69
C THR A 89 -6.46 -9.47 8.02
N ASN A 90 -5.26 -9.49 8.60
CA ASN A 90 -4.13 -10.25 8.07
C ASN A 90 -3.78 -9.93 6.60
N GLN A 91 -4.04 -8.70 6.15
CA GLN A 91 -3.67 -8.25 4.82
C GLN A 91 -2.15 -8.17 4.70
N GLU A 92 -1.60 -8.85 3.69
CA GLU A 92 -0.18 -8.73 3.36
C GLU A 92 0.11 -7.40 2.66
N PHE A 93 1.19 -6.74 3.05
CA PHE A 93 1.64 -5.49 2.44
C PHE A 93 3.16 -5.36 2.52
N GLY A 94 3.71 -4.53 1.65
CA GLY A 94 5.12 -4.17 1.64
C GLY A 94 5.42 -2.99 2.56
N LEU A 95 6.41 -3.17 3.43
CA LEU A 95 7.08 -2.10 4.16
C LEU A 95 8.28 -1.64 3.34
N SER A 96 8.23 -0.45 2.73
CA SER A 96 9.33 0.03 1.89
C SER A 96 10.60 0.26 2.72
N GLN A 97 11.74 -0.13 2.15
CA GLN A 97 13.08 0.04 2.73
C GLN A 97 13.90 1.02 1.88
N ASP A 98 13.71 0.97 0.56
CA ASP A 98 14.31 1.86 -0.40
C ASP A 98 13.29 2.26 -1.46
N GLU A 99 13.30 3.56 -1.80
CA GLU A 99 12.40 4.17 -2.77
C GLU A 99 13.20 5.14 -3.65
N PRO A 100 12.94 5.17 -4.98
CA PRO A 100 13.62 6.10 -5.86
C PRO A 100 13.16 7.53 -5.56
N THR A 101 14.12 8.47 -5.54
CA THR A 101 13.81 9.88 -5.23
C THR A 101 12.75 10.47 -6.16
N GLN A 102 12.78 10.16 -7.45
CA GLN A 102 11.72 10.54 -8.37
C GLN A 102 10.91 9.31 -8.78
N PRO A 103 9.56 9.37 -8.78
CA PRO A 103 8.74 10.55 -8.47
C PRO A 103 8.42 10.74 -6.97
N PHE A 104 8.73 9.76 -6.11
CA PHE A 104 8.12 9.66 -4.79
C PHE A 104 8.47 10.80 -3.83
N TYR A 105 9.67 11.40 -3.88
CA TYR A 105 10.00 12.53 -3.01
C TYR A 105 9.05 13.74 -3.14
N PHE A 106 8.44 13.92 -4.31
CA PHE A 106 7.51 15.02 -4.60
C PHE A 106 6.04 14.56 -4.65
N ALA A 107 5.76 13.30 -4.28
CA ALA A 107 4.41 12.77 -4.28
C ALA A 107 3.63 13.28 -3.06
N ASP A 108 2.37 13.67 -3.28
CA ASP A 108 1.43 14.05 -2.22
C ASP A 108 0.81 12.82 -1.50
N PHE A 109 1.15 11.61 -1.95
CA PHE A 109 0.74 10.33 -1.35
C PHE A 109 1.95 9.61 -0.76
N ASP A 110 1.72 8.80 0.26
CA ASP A 110 2.75 8.05 0.98
C ASP A 110 3.07 6.71 0.32
N GLY A 111 2.07 6.03 -0.25
CA GLY A 111 2.25 4.68 -0.81
C GLY A 111 1.30 4.35 -1.96
N ILE A 112 1.30 3.09 -2.38
CA ILE A 112 0.45 2.60 -3.49
C ILE A 112 -0.39 1.42 -2.99
N LEU A 113 -1.66 1.44 -3.35
CA LEU A 113 -2.57 0.31 -3.22
C LEU A 113 -2.91 -0.20 -4.62
N GLY A 114 -2.28 -1.30 -5.01
CA GLY A 114 -2.55 -1.98 -6.27
C GLY A 114 -3.94 -2.60 -6.33
N MET A 115 -4.63 -2.38 -7.45
CA MET A 115 -6.01 -2.80 -7.72
C MET A 115 -6.10 -3.75 -8.92
N ALA A 116 -4.96 -4.16 -9.49
CA ALA A 116 -4.89 -5.09 -10.60
C ALA A 116 -4.95 -6.57 -10.14
N TYR A 117 -4.92 -7.49 -11.10
CA TYR A 117 -5.03 -8.92 -10.83
C TYR A 117 -3.83 -9.48 -10.04
N PRO A 118 -4.04 -10.53 -9.22
CA PRO A 118 -2.98 -11.14 -8.40
C PRO A 118 -1.79 -11.65 -9.21
N SER A 119 -2.00 -12.01 -10.48
CA SER A 119 -0.94 -12.45 -11.39
C SER A 119 0.15 -11.41 -11.65
N LEU A 120 -0.09 -10.13 -11.35
CA LEU A 120 0.88 -9.04 -11.46
C LEU A 120 1.53 -8.69 -10.11
N ALA A 121 1.12 -9.33 -9.01
CA ALA A 121 1.70 -9.09 -7.70
C ALA A 121 3.14 -9.64 -7.64
N ALA A 122 4.11 -8.74 -7.41
CA ALA A 122 5.48 -9.16 -7.15
C ALA A 122 5.49 -10.12 -5.95
N GLY A 123 6.26 -11.21 -6.04
CA GLY A 123 6.36 -12.20 -4.96
C GLY A 123 5.13 -13.08 -4.73
N GLY A 124 4.06 -12.93 -5.53
CA GLY A 124 2.80 -13.65 -5.30
C GLY A 124 2.04 -13.17 -4.07
N MET A 125 2.25 -11.91 -3.66
CA MET A 125 1.56 -11.30 -2.53
C MET A 125 0.05 -11.34 -2.70
N ALA A 126 -0.67 -11.60 -1.60
CA ALA A 126 -2.12 -11.46 -1.58
C ALA A 126 -2.52 -9.99 -1.80
N THR A 127 -3.39 -9.74 -2.77
CA THR A 127 -3.85 -8.37 -3.09
C THR A 127 -4.91 -7.89 -2.10
N ALA A 128 -5.05 -6.57 -1.96
CA ALA A 128 -6.08 -5.99 -1.10
C ALA A 128 -7.49 -6.41 -1.53
N LEU A 129 -7.75 -6.49 -2.84
CA LEU A 129 -9.04 -6.91 -3.38
C LEU A 129 -9.33 -8.40 -3.11
N GLU A 130 -8.34 -9.28 -3.19
CA GLU A 130 -8.51 -10.69 -2.77
C GLU A 130 -8.90 -10.77 -1.30
N GLY A 131 -8.18 -10.06 -0.43
CA GLY A 131 -8.48 -10.03 1.00
C GLY A 131 -9.91 -9.53 1.29
N MET A 132 -10.37 -8.51 0.56
CA MET A 132 -11.75 -8.03 0.67
C MET A 132 -12.78 -9.06 0.21
N LEU A 133 -12.51 -9.79 -0.88
CA LEU A 133 -13.40 -10.82 -1.40
C LEU A 133 -13.48 -12.03 -0.45
N GLU A 134 -12.34 -12.53 0.00
CA GLU A 134 -12.23 -13.69 0.89
C GLU A 134 -12.91 -13.43 2.25
N GLN A 135 -12.85 -12.20 2.73
CA GLN A 135 -13.43 -11.80 4.02
C GLN A 135 -14.85 -11.22 3.88
N ASN A 136 -15.50 -11.40 2.72
CA ASN A 136 -16.86 -10.94 2.43
C ASN A 136 -17.08 -9.44 2.75
N GLN A 137 -16.08 -8.61 2.47
CA GLN A 137 -16.13 -7.17 2.71
C GLN A 137 -16.76 -6.38 1.56
N LEU A 138 -17.02 -7.03 0.41
CA LEU A 138 -17.65 -6.43 -0.75
C LEU A 138 -19.04 -7.03 -0.98
N ALA A 139 -20.02 -6.18 -1.27
CA ALA A 139 -21.36 -6.63 -1.66
C ALA A 139 -21.35 -7.32 -3.03
N GLU A 140 -20.53 -6.81 -3.95
CA GLU A 140 -20.30 -7.37 -5.28
C GLU A 140 -18.79 -7.32 -5.60
N PRO A 141 -18.25 -8.25 -6.40
CA PRO A 141 -16.84 -8.29 -6.77
C PRO A 141 -16.48 -7.24 -7.85
N ILE A 142 -16.88 -5.99 -7.62
CA ILE A 142 -16.77 -4.87 -8.56
C ILE A 142 -16.32 -3.63 -7.78
N PHE A 143 -15.40 -2.86 -8.35
CA PHE A 143 -15.08 -1.50 -7.92
C PHE A 143 -15.18 -0.56 -9.12
N SER A 144 -15.32 0.74 -8.87
CA SER A 144 -15.35 1.76 -9.92
C SER A 144 -14.65 3.03 -9.45
N PHE A 145 -14.13 3.80 -10.41
CA PHE A 145 -13.54 5.12 -10.16
C PHE A 145 -14.40 6.20 -10.81
N TYR A 146 -14.63 7.28 -10.08
CA TYR A 146 -15.24 8.51 -10.59
C TYR A 146 -14.30 9.67 -10.29
N PHE A 147 -13.91 10.41 -11.33
CA PHE A 147 -13.01 11.55 -11.24
C PHE A 147 -13.77 12.83 -11.61
N SER A 148 -13.90 13.76 -10.65
CA SER A 148 -14.42 15.10 -10.92
C SER A 148 -13.40 15.89 -11.75
N ARG A 149 -13.87 16.70 -12.70
CA ARG A 149 -13.02 17.57 -13.52
C ARG A 149 -12.79 18.93 -12.88
#